data_AF-A0A2R7NKD3-F1
#
_entry.id   AF-A0A2R7NKD3-F1
#
_cell.length_a   1.000
_cell.length_b   1.000
_cell.length_c   1.000
_cell.angle_alpha   90.00
_cell.angle_beta   90.00
_cell.angle_gamma   90.00
#
_symmetry.space_group_name_H-M   'P 1'
#
loop_
_entity.id
_entity.type
_entity.pdbx_description
1 polymer ?
#
loop_
_entity_poly.entity_id
_entity_poly.type
_entity_poly.pdbx_seq_one_letter_code
_entity_poly.pdbx_strand_id
1 'polypeptide(L)'
;MPGFSAPAVGFEQPFAMLEACHERVQRTLGLLGRLREHVRKQGVDNDARQAARDVLRYFDIAAPLHHQDEELHVFPLLLAQATPEVRALVTRLQHDHVAMTTDWAAARPGLQALLDESATGFTPQDEAALDRFAMRYDAHIAAEEGVAYPAAATLLPPASLAAMGQEMAARRGAI
;
A
#
# COMPACT_ATOMS: atom_id res chain seq x y z
N MET A 1 11.30 -19.70 -13.02
CA MET A 1 10.49 -18.93 -13.99
C MET A 1 9.34 -19.83 -14.43
N PRO A 2 8.08 -19.38 -14.30
CA PRO A 2 7.50 -18.50 -15.31
C PRO A 2 7.11 -17.13 -14.72
N GLY A 3 7.42 -16.08 -15.48
CA GLY A 3 6.92 -14.73 -15.26
C GLY A 3 5.48 -14.62 -15.74
N PHE A 4 4.64 -14.01 -14.91
CA PHE A 4 3.35 -13.47 -15.34
C PHE A 4 3.58 -12.01 -15.71
N SER A 5 3.72 -11.75 -17.01
CA SER A 5 3.60 -10.41 -17.56
C SER A 5 2.13 -10.18 -17.87
N ALA A 6 1.37 -9.67 -16.90
CA ALA A 6 0.32 -8.74 -17.25
C ALA A 6 0.99 -7.61 -18.07
N PRO A 7 0.33 -7.02 -19.09
CA PRO A 7 0.89 -5.85 -19.75
C PRO A 7 1.30 -4.89 -18.64
N ALA A 8 2.59 -4.53 -18.58
CA ALA A 8 3.09 -3.65 -17.54
C ALA A 8 2.26 -2.38 -17.69
N VAL A 9 1.34 -2.15 -16.75
CA VAL A 9 0.55 -0.93 -16.74
C VAL A 9 1.58 0.20 -16.70
N GLY A 10 1.64 0.95 -17.79
CA GLY A 10 2.58 2.04 -17.94
C GLY A 10 2.08 3.26 -17.19
N PHE A 11 2.98 4.20 -16.97
CA PHE A 11 2.63 5.50 -16.37
C PHE A 11 1.68 6.34 -17.24
N GLU A 12 1.41 5.92 -18.48
CA GLU A 12 0.39 6.49 -19.38
C GLU A 12 -1.05 6.25 -18.88
N GLN A 13 -1.24 5.31 -17.94
CA GLN A 13 -2.52 5.00 -17.31
C GLN A 13 -2.37 5.07 -15.77
N PRO A 14 -2.28 6.28 -15.19
CA PRO A 14 -1.91 6.45 -13.79
C PRO A 14 -2.90 5.80 -12.80
N PHE A 15 -4.20 5.79 -13.09
CA PHE A 15 -5.18 5.10 -12.23
C PHE A 15 -5.03 3.58 -12.27
N ALA A 16 -4.81 2.99 -13.45
CA ALA A 16 -4.51 1.56 -13.54
C ALA A 16 -3.20 1.20 -12.83
N MET A 17 -2.22 2.13 -12.77
CA MET A 17 -0.99 1.95 -12.00
C MET A 17 -1.27 1.97 -10.48
N LEU A 18 -2.14 2.87 -10.02
CA LEU A 18 -2.58 2.93 -8.62
C LEU A 18 -3.33 1.64 -8.22
N GLU A 19 -4.25 1.16 -9.07
CA GLU A 19 -4.92 -0.14 -8.87
C GLU A 19 -3.91 -1.30 -8.84
N ALA A 20 -2.92 -1.31 -9.74
CA ALA A 20 -1.86 -2.32 -9.70
C ALA A 20 -0.99 -2.23 -8.44
N CYS A 21 -0.87 -1.04 -7.83
CA CYS A 21 -0.28 -0.85 -6.50
C CYS A 21 -1.16 -1.47 -5.42
N HIS A 22 -2.49 -1.29 -5.45
CA HIS A 22 -3.41 -1.94 -4.51
C HIS A 22 -3.34 -3.47 -4.58
N GLU A 23 -3.27 -4.05 -5.78
CA GLU A 23 -3.09 -5.50 -5.89
C GLU A 23 -1.79 -5.96 -5.22
N ARG A 24 -0.71 -5.18 -5.33
CA ARG A 24 0.56 -5.47 -4.65
C ARG A 24 0.44 -5.33 -3.13
N VAL A 25 -0.30 -4.34 -2.64
CA VAL A 25 -0.64 -4.20 -1.21
C VAL A 25 -1.34 -5.47 -0.74
N GLN A 26 -2.43 -5.87 -1.38
CA GLN A 26 -3.22 -7.05 -1.02
C GLN A 26 -2.39 -8.34 -1.06
N ARG A 27 -1.55 -8.53 -2.10
CA ARG A 27 -0.64 -9.68 -2.16
C ARG A 27 0.37 -9.69 -1.00
N THR A 28 0.87 -8.53 -0.61
CA THR A 28 1.83 -8.39 0.49
C THR A 28 1.16 -8.61 1.85
N LEU A 29 -0.07 -8.14 2.05
CA LEU A 29 -0.88 -8.46 3.23
C LEU A 29 -1.20 -9.96 3.30
N GLY A 30 -1.50 -10.59 2.16
CA GLY A 30 -1.67 -12.04 2.08
C GLY A 30 -0.38 -12.80 2.41
N LEU A 31 0.79 -12.29 2.00
CA LEU A 31 2.09 -12.83 2.41
C LEU A 31 2.31 -12.69 3.92
N LEU A 32 1.98 -11.53 4.50
CA LEU A 32 2.06 -11.30 5.94
C LEU A 32 1.19 -12.30 6.72
N GLY A 33 -0.05 -12.54 6.28
CA GLY A 33 -0.92 -13.55 6.91
C GLY A 33 -0.32 -14.96 6.86
N ARG A 34 0.23 -15.37 5.70
CA ARG A 34 0.92 -16.67 5.57
C ARG A 34 2.19 -16.76 6.41
N LEU A 35 2.95 -15.67 6.51
CA LEU A 35 4.15 -15.59 7.36
C LEU A 35 3.79 -15.84 8.83
N ARG A 36 2.77 -15.15 9.35
CA ARG A 36 2.29 -15.34 10.74
C ARG A 36 1.87 -16.77 11.01
N GLU A 37 1.14 -17.37 10.07
CA GLU A 37 0.73 -18.77 10.16
C GLU A 37 1.91 -19.74 10.15
N HIS A 38 2.89 -19.49 9.29
CA HIS A 38 4.09 -20.29 9.16
C HIS A 38 4.92 -20.25 10.46
N VAL A 39 5.16 -19.04 10.98
CA VAL A 39 5.91 -18.84 12.24
C VAL A 39 5.24 -19.58 13.39
N ARG A 40 3.91 -19.55 13.48
CA ARG A 40 3.15 -20.26 14.51
C ARG A 40 3.29 -21.80 14.43
N LYS A 41 3.37 -22.34 13.21
CA LYS A 41 3.40 -23.80 12.97
C LYS A 41 4.80 -24.40 12.94
N GLN A 42 5.74 -23.68 12.34
CA GLN A 42 7.07 -24.17 11.97
C GLN A 42 8.21 -23.41 12.67
N GLY A 43 7.91 -22.29 13.34
CA GLY A 43 8.91 -21.41 13.91
C GLY A 43 9.57 -20.51 12.86
N VAL A 44 10.69 -19.90 13.24
CA VAL A 44 11.39 -18.89 12.43
C VAL A 44 12.53 -19.54 11.64
N ASP A 45 12.21 -20.03 10.45
CA ASP A 45 13.16 -20.56 9.48
C ASP A 45 13.58 -19.53 8.41
N ASN A 46 14.36 -19.95 7.42
CA ASN A 46 14.84 -19.06 6.36
C ASN A 46 13.71 -18.50 5.48
N ASP A 47 12.64 -19.28 5.27
CA ASP A 47 11.49 -18.86 4.49
C ASP A 47 10.70 -17.77 5.23
N ALA A 48 10.52 -17.92 6.54
CA ALA A 48 9.92 -16.88 7.40
C ALA A 48 10.73 -15.58 7.33
N ARG A 49 12.06 -15.67 7.44
CA ARG A 49 12.95 -14.49 7.35
C ARG A 49 12.87 -13.82 5.98
N GLN A 50 12.78 -14.60 4.91
CA GLN A 50 12.67 -14.07 3.57
C GLN A 50 11.33 -13.36 3.35
N ALA A 51 10.23 -13.97 3.76
CA ALA A 51 8.91 -13.35 3.72
C ALA A 51 8.86 -12.06 4.55
N ALA A 52 9.47 -12.04 5.75
CA ALA A 52 9.57 -10.83 6.58
C ALA A 52 10.33 -9.70 5.85
N ARG A 53 11.46 -10.01 5.19
CA ARG A 53 12.21 -9.03 4.37
C ARG A 53 11.37 -8.46 3.24
N ASP A 54 10.60 -9.30 2.55
CA ASP A 54 9.77 -8.85 1.43
C ASP A 54 8.59 -7.97 1.89
N VAL A 55 7.95 -8.31 3.01
CA VAL A 55 6.92 -7.46 3.63
C VAL A 55 7.51 -6.12 4.08
N LEU A 56 8.65 -6.13 4.78
CA LEU A 56 9.35 -4.93 5.23
C LEU A 56 9.70 -4.01 4.06
N ARG A 57 10.34 -4.56 3.02
CA ARG A 57 10.75 -3.78 1.83
C ARG A 57 9.57 -3.13 1.13
N TYR A 58 8.44 -3.81 1.04
CA TYR A 58 7.26 -3.26 0.39
C TYR A 58 6.68 -2.08 1.17
N PHE A 59 6.42 -2.25 2.46
CA PHE A 59 5.79 -1.21 3.27
C PHE A 59 6.74 -0.08 3.71
N ASP A 60 8.05 -0.30 3.71
CA ASP A 60 9.03 0.78 3.95
C ASP A 60 9.23 1.69 2.73
N ILE A 61 8.94 1.22 1.51
CA ILE A 61 9.29 1.94 0.28
C ILE A 61 8.07 2.16 -0.63
N ALA A 62 7.41 1.08 -1.06
CA ALA A 62 6.40 1.15 -2.11
C ALA A 62 5.08 1.77 -1.63
N ALA A 63 4.60 1.39 -0.44
CA ALA A 63 3.35 1.92 0.09
C ALA A 63 3.41 3.44 0.36
N PRO A 64 4.48 4.01 0.96
CA PRO A 64 4.61 5.47 1.10
C PRO A 64 4.61 6.22 -0.23
N LEU A 65 5.26 5.68 -1.27
CA LEU A 65 5.27 6.30 -2.61
C LEU A 65 3.88 6.28 -3.27
N HIS A 66 3.10 5.23 -3.00
CA HIS A 66 1.72 5.14 -3.46
C HIS A 66 0.83 6.19 -2.80
N HIS A 67 0.82 6.28 -1.47
CA HIS A 67 0.07 7.33 -0.77
C HIS A 67 0.51 8.74 -1.22
N GLN A 68 1.82 8.93 -1.45
CA GLN A 68 2.34 10.20 -1.96
C GLN A 68 1.78 10.56 -3.34
N ASP A 69 1.52 9.58 -4.22
CA ASP A 69 0.89 9.87 -5.51
C ASP A 69 -0.53 10.41 -5.34
N GLU A 70 -1.30 9.85 -4.42
CA GLU A 70 -2.69 10.24 -4.17
C GLU A 70 -2.77 11.62 -3.50
N GLU A 71 -1.92 11.85 -2.49
CA GLU A 71 -1.83 13.12 -1.77
C GLU A 71 -1.38 14.28 -2.69
N LEU A 72 -0.66 14.00 -3.77
CA LEU A 72 -0.24 15.01 -4.73
C LEU A 72 -1.23 15.20 -5.87
N HIS A 73 -1.82 14.12 -6.38
CA HIS A 73 -2.50 14.15 -7.69
C HIS A 73 -4.00 13.89 -7.63
N VAL A 74 -4.47 13.13 -6.65
CA VAL A 74 -5.87 12.70 -6.56
C VAL A 74 -6.60 13.57 -5.54
N PHE A 75 -6.11 13.60 -4.32
CA PHE A 75 -6.82 14.23 -3.19
C PHE A 75 -6.93 15.75 -3.30
N PRO A 76 -5.90 16.51 -3.71
CA PRO A 76 -6.03 17.96 -3.85
C PRO A 76 -7.09 18.36 -4.87
N LEU A 77 -7.18 17.64 -5.99
CA LEU A 77 -8.17 17.87 -7.03
C LEU A 77 -9.59 17.64 -6.50
N LEU A 78 -9.81 16.50 -5.83
CA LEU A 78 -11.10 16.15 -5.26
C LEU A 78 -11.53 17.13 -4.17
N LEU A 79 -10.62 17.52 -3.28
CA LEU A 79 -10.90 18.52 -2.25
C LEU A 79 -11.32 19.88 -2.84
N ALA A 80 -10.76 20.26 -3.98
CA ALA A 80 -11.09 21.53 -4.64
C ALA A 80 -12.41 21.49 -5.43
N GLN A 81 -12.72 20.37 -6.10
CA GLN A 81 -13.74 20.35 -7.17
C GLN A 81 -14.84 19.31 -7.01
N ALA A 82 -14.69 18.30 -6.15
CA ALA A 82 -15.68 17.23 -5.99
C ALA A 82 -16.87 17.66 -5.11
N THR A 83 -17.90 16.81 -5.04
CA THR A 83 -19.07 17.03 -4.18
C THR A 83 -18.69 17.00 -2.69
N PRO A 84 -19.50 17.60 -1.79
CA PRO A 84 -19.23 17.56 -0.35
C PRO A 84 -18.99 16.15 0.22
N GLU A 85 -19.69 15.14 -0.29
CA GLU A 85 -19.58 13.75 0.12
C GLU A 85 -18.22 13.16 -0.25
N VAL A 86 -17.74 13.42 -1.48
CA VAL A 86 -16.42 12.96 -1.93
C VAL A 86 -15.31 13.70 -1.18
N ARG A 87 -15.48 14.99 -0.88
CA ARG A 87 -14.49 15.73 -0.06
C ARG A 87 -14.39 15.15 1.35
N ALA A 88 -15.52 14.83 1.98
CA ALA A 88 -15.54 14.18 3.29
C ALA A 88 -14.86 12.80 3.26
N LEU A 89 -15.09 12.03 2.18
CA LEU A 89 -14.37 10.78 1.94
C LEU A 89 -12.86 11.01 1.85
N VAL A 90 -12.39 11.99 1.08
CA VAL A 90 -10.95 12.27 0.94
C VAL A 90 -10.32 12.64 2.28
N THR A 91 -10.98 13.49 3.09
CA THR A 91 -10.48 13.79 4.45
C THR A 91 -10.37 12.54 5.31
N ARG A 92 -11.29 11.57 5.19
CA ARG A 92 -11.18 10.26 5.85
C ARG A 92 -9.98 9.47 5.33
N LEU A 93 -9.77 9.39 4.01
CA LEU A 93 -8.64 8.67 3.41
C LEU A 93 -7.29 9.25 3.86
N GLN A 94 -7.17 10.58 3.94
CA GLN A 94 -5.96 11.22 4.48
C GLN A 94 -5.71 10.86 5.95
N HIS A 95 -6.76 10.78 6.78
CA HIS A 95 -6.62 10.28 8.14
C HIS A 95 -6.23 8.79 8.19
N ASP A 96 -6.75 7.98 7.26
CA ASP A 96 -6.36 6.58 7.13
C ASP A 96 -4.87 6.47 6.79
N HIS A 97 -4.31 7.28 5.87
CA HIS A 97 -2.87 7.30 5.56
C HIS A 97 -2.00 7.59 6.80
N VAL A 98 -2.39 8.57 7.62
CA VAL A 98 -1.68 8.88 8.88
C VAL A 98 -1.76 7.70 9.85
N ALA A 99 -2.93 7.08 9.96
CA ALA A 99 -3.13 5.95 10.85
C ALA A 99 -2.39 4.70 10.37
N MET A 100 -2.33 4.45 9.06
CA MET A 100 -1.54 3.39 8.44
C MET A 100 -0.04 3.58 8.69
N THR A 101 0.46 4.81 8.59
CA THR A 101 1.86 5.14 8.91
C THR A 101 2.16 4.83 10.38
N THR A 102 1.25 5.19 11.28
CA THR A 102 1.39 4.93 12.71
C THR A 102 1.35 3.43 13.03
N ASP A 103 0.41 2.70 12.44
CA ASP A 103 0.27 1.27 12.64
C ASP A 103 1.45 0.49 12.04
N TRP A 104 1.98 0.94 10.89
CA TRP A 104 3.21 0.36 10.33
C TRP A 104 4.39 0.55 11.29
N ALA A 105 4.57 1.75 11.84
CA ALA A 105 5.63 2.01 12.81
C ALA A 105 5.54 1.09 14.05
N ALA A 106 4.31 0.72 14.46
CA ALA A 106 4.09 -0.22 15.55
C ALA A 106 4.29 -1.69 15.15
N ALA A 107 3.94 -2.08 13.92
CA ALA A 107 4.03 -3.45 13.42
C ALA A 107 5.45 -3.85 12.95
N ARG A 108 6.18 -2.87 12.41
CA ARG A 108 7.51 -3.04 11.80
C ARG A 108 8.54 -3.71 12.73
N PRO A 109 8.67 -3.36 14.02
CA PRO A 109 9.67 -3.98 14.91
C PRO A 109 9.53 -5.50 15.03
N GLY A 110 8.32 -6.04 15.08
CA GLY A 110 8.09 -7.49 15.16
C GLY A 110 8.60 -8.22 13.91
N LEU A 111 8.39 -7.66 12.72
CA LEU A 111 8.93 -8.20 11.47
C LEU A 111 10.46 -8.07 11.41
N GLN A 112 11.03 -6.99 11.93
CA GLN A 112 12.48 -6.83 12.02
C GLN A 112 13.13 -7.83 12.99
N ALA A 113 12.48 -8.10 14.12
CA ALA A 113 12.97 -9.05 15.10
C ALA A 113 13.07 -10.47 14.53
N LEU A 114 12.18 -10.85 13.60
CA LEU A 114 12.28 -12.15 12.90
C LEU A 114 13.58 -12.32 12.10
N LEU A 115 14.24 -11.23 11.72
CA LEU A 115 15.49 -11.30 10.94
C LEU A 115 16.68 -11.79 11.77
N ASP A 116 16.57 -11.77 13.10
CA ASP A 116 17.58 -12.31 14.01
C ASP A 116 17.61 -13.86 13.95
N GLU A 117 18.80 -14.44 14.12
CA GLU A 117 18.96 -15.90 14.15
C GLU A 117 18.34 -16.52 15.42
N SER A 118 18.28 -15.75 16.50
CA SER A 118 17.69 -16.14 17.80
C SER A 118 16.18 -15.90 17.91
N ALA A 119 15.54 -15.39 16.84
CA ALA A 119 14.13 -15.09 16.83
C ALA A 119 13.27 -16.34 17.13
N THR A 120 12.33 -16.21 18.07
CA THR A 120 11.43 -17.30 18.50
C THR A 120 10.03 -17.20 17.92
N GLY A 121 9.70 -16.08 17.26
CA GLY A 121 8.42 -15.82 16.62
C GLY A 121 7.85 -14.45 17.01
N PHE A 122 6.57 -14.25 16.74
CA PHE A 122 5.86 -13.04 17.12
C PHE A 122 5.35 -13.10 18.56
N THR A 123 5.45 -12.00 19.29
CA THR A 123 4.76 -11.83 20.57
C THR A 123 3.28 -11.52 20.34
N PRO A 124 2.41 -11.68 21.36
CA PRO A 124 1.00 -11.24 21.24
C PRO A 124 0.85 -9.75 20.88
N GLN A 125 1.81 -8.91 21.26
CA GLN A 125 1.82 -7.50 20.91
C GLN A 125 2.14 -7.27 19.42
N ASP A 126 3.09 -8.03 18.88
CA ASP A 126 3.42 -7.99 17.44
C ASP A 126 2.21 -8.45 16.62
N GLU A 127 1.59 -9.57 17.02
CA GLU A 127 0.39 -10.11 16.38
C GLU A 127 -0.74 -9.06 16.32
N ALA A 128 -1.03 -8.42 17.46
CA ALA A 128 -2.05 -7.38 17.53
C ALA A 128 -1.70 -6.14 16.68
N ALA A 129 -0.42 -5.77 16.57
CA ALA A 129 0.01 -4.66 15.72
C ALA A 129 -0.13 -4.98 14.23
N LEU A 130 0.27 -6.19 13.83
CA LEU A 130 0.14 -6.69 12.46
C LEU A 130 -1.33 -6.81 12.03
N ASP A 131 -2.21 -7.26 12.93
CA ASP A 131 -3.66 -7.30 12.69
C ASP A 131 -4.24 -5.91 12.47
N ARG A 132 -3.97 -4.96 13.38
CA ARG A 132 -4.46 -3.58 13.24
C ARG A 132 -4.02 -2.95 11.92
N PHE A 133 -2.74 -3.13 11.57
CA PHE A 133 -2.19 -2.61 10.33
C PHE A 133 -2.89 -3.21 9.10
N ALA A 134 -3.04 -4.54 9.04
CA ALA A 134 -3.67 -5.21 7.90
C ALA A 134 -5.15 -4.80 7.73
N MET A 135 -5.88 -4.67 8.84
CA MET A 135 -7.30 -4.31 8.83
C MET A 135 -7.61 -2.92 8.27
N ARG A 136 -6.62 -2.03 8.13
CA ARG A 136 -6.85 -0.68 7.57
C ARG A 136 -7.07 -0.67 6.08
N TYR A 137 -6.54 -1.65 5.34
CA TYR A 137 -6.44 -1.54 3.89
C TYR A 137 -7.74 -1.87 3.15
N ASP A 138 -8.50 -2.88 3.58
CA ASP A 138 -9.64 -3.37 2.79
C ASP A 138 -10.69 -2.27 2.52
N ALA A 139 -11.11 -1.56 3.57
CA ALA A 139 -12.11 -0.49 3.45
C ALA A 139 -11.54 0.81 2.86
N HIS A 140 -10.22 0.98 2.91
CA HIS A 140 -9.52 2.12 2.34
C HIS A 140 -9.44 1.99 0.81
N ILE A 141 -8.84 0.89 0.34
CA ILE A 141 -8.73 0.53 -1.07
C ILE A 141 -10.11 0.51 -1.75
N ALA A 142 -11.11 -0.10 -1.10
CA ALA A 142 -12.46 -0.17 -1.66
C ALA A 142 -13.09 1.22 -1.86
N ALA A 143 -12.76 2.19 -1.02
CA ALA A 143 -13.27 3.55 -1.14
C ALA A 143 -12.49 4.38 -2.17
N GLU A 144 -11.20 4.12 -2.32
CA GLU A 144 -10.39 4.72 -3.39
C GLU A 144 -10.85 4.26 -4.76
N GLU A 145 -10.86 2.94 -4.99
CA GLU A 145 -11.23 2.36 -6.28
C GLU A 145 -12.72 2.57 -6.60
N GLY A 146 -13.58 2.48 -5.59
CA GLY A 146 -15.02 2.59 -5.79
C GLY A 146 -15.54 4.02 -5.93
N VAL A 147 -14.81 5.02 -5.42
CA VAL A 147 -15.32 6.40 -5.34
C VAL A 147 -14.27 7.44 -5.70
N ALA A 148 -13.11 7.45 -5.04
CA ALA A 148 -12.13 8.53 -5.21
C ALA A 148 -11.54 8.55 -6.63
N TYR A 149 -11.08 7.41 -7.15
CA TYR A 149 -10.47 7.33 -8.48
C TYR A 149 -11.47 7.62 -9.60
N PRO A 150 -12.70 7.04 -9.63
CA PRO A 150 -13.70 7.42 -10.62
C PRO A 150 -14.03 8.91 -10.58
N ALA A 151 -14.19 9.49 -9.38
CA ALA A 151 -14.45 10.93 -9.26
C ALA A 151 -13.29 11.78 -9.80
N ALA A 152 -12.04 11.42 -9.47
CA ALA A 152 -10.87 12.17 -9.92
C ALA A 152 -10.70 12.06 -11.45
N ALA A 153 -10.93 10.86 -12.01
CA ALA A 153 -10.86 10.63 -13.45
C ALA A 153 -11.86 11.49 -14.25
N THR A 154 -13.05 11.78 -13.68
CA THR A 154 -14.02 12.70 -14.34
C THR A 154 -13.60 14.16 -14.33
N LEU A 155 -12.69 14.55 -13.43
CA LEU A 155 -12.26 15.94 -13.22
C LEU A 155 -10.90 16.24 -13.86
N LEU A 156 -10.08 15.22 -14.14
CA LEU A 156 -8.74 15.38 -14.72
C LEU A 156 -8.77 15.62 -16.23
N PRO A 157 -8.26 16.76 -16.72
CA PRO A 157 -8.00 16.95 -18.14
C PRO A 157 -6.89 15.99 -18.62
N PRO A 158 -6.88 15.56 -19.90
CA PRO A 158 -5.87 14.65 -20.44
C PRO A 158 -4.41 15.09 -20.22
N ALA A 159 -4.14 16.40 -20.30
CA ALA A 159 -2.80 16.93 -20.06
C ALA A 159 -2.34 16.77 -18.60
N SER A 160 -3.24 16.94 -17.63
CA SER A 160 -2.96 16.73 -16.21
C SER A 160 -2.76 15.25 -15.90
N LEU A 161 -3.50 14.36 -16.57
CA LEU A 161 -3.33 12.92 -16.43
C LEU A 161 -1.94 12.45 -16.90
N ALA A 162 -1.46 12.99 -18.03
CA ALA A 162 -0.12 12.69 -18.54
C ALA A 162 0.99 13.21 -17.60
N ALA A 163 0.84 14.42 -17.06
CA ALA A 163 1.78 14.99 -16.09
C ALA A 163 1.84 14.16 -14.80
N MET A 164 0.68 13.76 -14.25
CA MET A 164 0.59 12.85 -13.11
C MET A 164 1.40 11.58 -13.35
N GLY A 165 1.21 10.92 -14.50
CA GLY A 165 1.95 9.72 -14.88
C GLY A 165 3.47 9.92 -14.88
N GLN A 166 3.95 10.98 -15.52
CA GLN A 166 5.39 11.29 -15.57
C GLN A 166 5.99 11.53 -14.18
N GLU A 167 5.28 12.24 -13.31
CA GLU A 167 5.74 12.48 -11.95
C GLU A 167 5.74 11.21 -11.10
N MET A 168 4.74 10.35 -11.27
CA MET A 168 4.70 9.02 -10.62
C MET A 168 5.90 8.17 -11.07
N ALA A 169 6.28 8.23 -12.34
CA ALA A 169 7.44 7.53 -12.91
C ALA A 169 8.76 8.04 -12.31
N ALA A 170 8.92 9.37 -12.28
CA ALA A 170 10.10 10.03 -11.74
C ALA A 170 10.33 9.69 -10.26
N ARG A 171 9.25 9.63 -9.44
CA ARG A 171 9.32 9.20 -8.04
C ARG A 171 9.86 7.78 -7.84
N ARG A 172 9.84 6.97 -8.90
CA ARG A 172 10.28 5.57 -8.91
C ARG A 172 11.57 5.37 -9.71
N GLY A 173 12.22 6.46 -10.12
CA GLY A 173 13.49 6.43 -10.87
C GLY A 173 13.37 5.94 -12.31
N ALA A 174 12.15 5.86 -12.86
CA ALA A 174 11.92 5.59 -14.27
C ALA A 174 12.01 6.94 -15.02
N ILE A 175 13.03 7.08 -15.87
CA ILE A 175 13.26 8.23 -16.75
C ILE A 175 13.41 7.71 -18.18
#